data_AF-A0A5J6Q4K1-F1
#
_entry.id   AF-A0A5J6Q4K1-F1
#
_cell.length_a   1.000
_cell.length_b   1.000
_cell.length_c   1.000
_cell.angle_alpha   90.00
_cell.angle_beta   90.00
_cell.angle_gamma   90.00
#
_symmetry.space_group_name_H-M   'P 1'
#
loop_
_entity.id
_entity.type
_entity.pdbx_description
1 polymer ?
#
loop_
_entity_poly.entity_id
_entity_poly.type
_entity_poly.pdbx_seq_one_letter_code
_entity_poly.pdbx_strand_id
1 'polypeptide(L)'
;MITTVREFQDAVAFETYVLDKMLPVISGCENDSIDLRGSATAATVQITLTDNLSASAVESIKSDLAPLLFGSAWKVLDLAVELILNVGALTADRRSGYEWSISAKQIHAAQGAGGFHVLTSDRQVWVAIGAVYANTVEHRHCLVHRTAVIDSNTGALGGSDRSGNTLTSLSLDQLNAIARIASLVAEGIVDGGIAPRNRDHLCYFLDQVAPHTNQTPFGIRGQGAPVVIHTDLKNNGESLVVDVQVAAERAARVFQDVLHFNVVFDIPDGSGRKLKANLEEIPSGQILVDLDALPDWLSFI
;
A
#
# COMPACT_ATOMS: atom_id res chain seq x y z
N MET A 1 0.19 -22.18 -11.28
CA MET A 1 -0.88 -21.50 -12.03
C MET A 1 -1.79 -20.90 -10.99
N ILE A 2 -1.97 -19.58 -11.01
CA ILE A 2 -2.81 -18.89 -10.04
C ILE A 2 -4.19 -18.68 -10.66
N THR A 3 -5.17 -19.47 -10.24
CA THR A 3 -6.54 -19.43 -10.79
C THR A 3 -7.59 -18.96 -9.77
N THR A 4 -7.23 -18.96 -8.49
CA THR A 4 -8.10 -18.54 -7.40
C THR A 4 -7.43 -17.50 -6.51
N VAL A 5 -8.24 -16.71 -5.80
CA VAL A 5 -7.77 -15.74 -4.78
C VAL A 5 -6.95 -16.44 -3.69
N ARG A 6 -7.36 -17.65 -3.28
CA ARG A 6 -6.63 -18.43 -2.27
C ARG A 6 -5.23 -18.83 -2.74
N GLU A 7 -5.12 -19.35 -3.96
CA GLU A 7 -3.81 -19.68 -4.54
C GLU A 7 -2.93 -18.44 -4.67
N PHE A 8 -3.51 -17.30 -5.05
CA PHE A 8 -2.81 -16.02 -5.09
C PHE A 8 -2.27 -15.64 -3.70
N GLN A 9 -3.14 -15.64 -2.68
CA GLN A 9 -2.80 -15.31 -1.30
C GLN A 9 -1.64 -16.18 -0.78
N ASP A 10 -1.73 -17.50 -0.96
CA ASP A 10 -0.70 -18.45 -0.54
C ASP A 10 0.62 -18.20 -1.28
N ALA A 11 0.57 -17.87 -2.58
CA ALA A 11 1.74 -17.69 -3.42
C ALA A 11 2.47 -16.35 -3.22
N VAL A 12 1.79 -15.32 -2.70
CA VAL A 12 2.38 -13.99 -2.41
C VAL A 12 2.67 -13.75 -0.94
N ALA A 13 2.33 -14.69 -0.04
CA ALA A 13 2.41 -14.50 1.41
C ALA A 13 3.81 -14.07 1.91
N PHE A 14 4.88 -14.60 1.31
CA PHE A 14 6.24 -14.19 1.67
C PHE A 14 6.55 -12.78 1.17
N GLU A 15 6.19 -12.46 -0.07
CA GLU A 15 6.44 -11.14 -0.64
C GLU A 15 5.64 -10.05 0.09
N THR A 16 4.38 -10.29 0.43
CA THR A 16 3.58 -9.33 1.21
C THR A 16 4.13 -9.16 2.62
N TYR A 17 4.65 -10.22 3.24
CA TYR A 17 5.39 -10.12 4.50
C TYR A 17 6.65 -9.25 4.37
N VAL A 18 7.44 -9.44 3.30
CA VAL A 18 8.62 -8.60 3.04
C VAL A 18 8.21 -7.15 2.85
N LEU A 19 7.19 -6.87 2.04
CA LEU A 19 6.70 -5.50 1.83
C LEU A 19 6.24 -4.86 3.15
N ASP A 20 5.47 -5.57 3.97
CA ASP A 20 5.00 -5.10 5.28
C ASP A 20 6.15 -4.71 6.22
N LYS A 21 7.24 -5.50 6.26
CA LYS A 21 8.37 -5.21 7.15
C LYS A 21 9.34 -4.17 6.61
N MET A 22 9.48 -4.07 5.29
CA MET A 22 10.53 -3.27 4.66
C MET A 22 10.09 -1.86 4.31
N LEU A 23 8.82 -1.70 3.90
CA LEU A 23 8.29 -0.39 3.53
C LEU A 23 8.43 0.65 4.66
N PRO A 24 8.09 0.36 5.94
CA PRO A 24 8.27 1.34 7.01
C PRO A 24 9.73 1.77 7.23
N VAL A 25 10.67 0.86 7.00
CA VAL A 25 12.12 1.10 7.18
C VAL A 25 12.67 1.99 6.07
N ILE A 26 12.22 1.80 4.84
CA ILE A 26 12.75 2.50 3.67
C ILE A 26 12.09 3.87 3.48
N SER A 27 10.78 3.97 3.73
CA SER A 27 10.00 5.20 3.51
C SER A 27 10.19 6.25 4.61
N GLY A 28 10.81 5.91 5.74
CA GLY A 28 11.31 6.87 6.76
C GLY A 28 10.26 7.66 7.56
N CYS A 29 9.00 7.70 7.13
CA CYS A 29 7.88 8.30 7.84
C CYS A 29 6.59 7.67 7.31
N GLU A 30 5.97 6.78 8.08
CA GLU A 30 4.66 6.24 7.68
C GLU A 30 3.75 5.91 8.86
N ASN A 31 3.92 6.60 9.98
CA ASN A 31 2.94 6.59 11.06
C ASN A 31 2.70 8.04 11.50
N ASP A 32 2.28 8.88 10.55
CA ASP A 32 1.69 10.15 10.91
C ASP A 32 0.49 9.83 11.79
N SER A 33 0.67 10.16 13.06
CA SER A 33 -0.29 9.89 14.10
C SER A 33 -0.39 11.12 14.96
N ILE A 34 -1.60 11.41 15.39
CA ILE A 34 -1.88 12.48 16.33
C ILE A 34 -2.38 11.86 17.61
N ASP A 35 -1.63 12.08 18.67
CA ASP A 35 -2.05 11.71 20.01
C ASP A 35 -2.87 12.84 20.63
N LEU A 36 -4.15 12.56 20.83
CA LEU A 36 -5.10 13.48 21.44
C LEU A 36 -5.58 13.00 22.81
N ARG A 37 -4.88 12.04 23.43
CA ARG A 37 -5.17 11.55 24.78
C ARG A 37 -4.79 12.62 25.83
N GLY A 38 -5.60 12.78 26.88
CA GLY A 38 -5.38 13.77 27.96
C GLY A 38 -6.01 15.16 27.80
N SER A 39 -5.82 16.05 28.80
CA SER A 39 -6.49 17.36 28.85
C SER A 39 -5.90 18.37 27.83
N ALA A 40 -6.81 19.06 27.15
CA ALA A 40 -6.55 19.81 25.93
C ALA A 40 -5.68 21.06 26.11
N THR A 41 -4.39 20.99 25.79
CA THR A 41 -3.59 22.20 25.45
C THR A 41 -2.34 21.96 24.60
N ALA A 42 -1.90 20.72 24.36
CA ALA A 42 -0.75 20.46 23.50
C ALA A 42 -0.99 19.19 22.66
N ALA A 43 -1.02 19.34 21.34
CA ALA A 43 -0.84 18.19 20.44
C ALA A 43 0.66 17.87 20.44
N THR A 44 1.05 16.75 21.05
CA THR A 44 2.44 16.29 20.99
C THR A 44 2.59 15.43 19.74
N VAL A 45 3.14 16.03 18.69
CA VAL A 45 3.61 15.29 17.52
C VAL A 45 4.95 14.66 17.92
N GLN A 46 4.95 13.35 18.15
CA GLN A 46 6.14 12.63 18.57
C GLN A 46 6.68 11.79 17.41
N ILE A 47 7.55 12.39 16.59
CA ILE A 47 8.36 11.66 15.61
C ILE A 47 9.67 11.30 16.31
N THR A 48 9.82 10.06 16.76
CA THR A 48 11.07 9.57 17.39
C THR A 48 11.63 8.42 16.57
N LEU A 49 12.57 8.76 15.69
CA LEU A 49 13.53 7.81 15.12
C LEU A 49 14.85 8.04 15.83
N THR A 50 15.10 7.28 16.90
CA THR A 50 16.44 7.22 17.51
C THR A 50 17.20 6.12 16.80
N ASP A 51 17.91 6.48 15.74
CA ASP A 51 18.88 5.58 15.13
C ASP A 51 20.28 5.92 15.66
N ASN A 52 20.98 4.93 16.22
CA ASN A 52 22.40 5.06 16.62
C ASN A 52 23.34 4.78 15.43
N LEU A 53 22.80 4.69 14.22
CA LEU A 53 23.53 4.55 12.97
C LEU A 53 23.78 5.93 12.36
N SER A 54 24.96 6.12 11.74
CA SER A 54 25.19 7.33 10.96
C SER A 54 24.20 7.38 9.79
N ALA A 55 23.73 8.57 9.41
CA ALA A 55 22.81 8.74 8.28
C ALA A 55 23.31 8.04 7.00
N SER A 56 24.64 8.01 6.79
CA SER A 56 25.28 7.29 5.69
C SER A 56 25.09 5.77 5.74
N ALA A 57 25.06 5.16 6.93
CA ALA A 57 24.84 3.73 7.08
C ALA A 57 23.36 3.36 6.82
N VAL A 58 22.43 4.23 7.23
CA VAL A 58 20.99 4.06 6.95
C VAL A 58 20.73 4.16 5.44
N GLU A 59 21.28 5.17 4.77
CA GLU A 59 21.11 5.33 3.31
C GLU A 59 21.76 4.20 2.51
N SER A 60 22.90 3.66 2.98
CA SER A 60 23.51 2.46 2.39
C SER A 60 22.59 1.25 2.51
N ILE A 61 22.01 1.03 3.70
CA ILE A 61 21.09 -0.09 3.94
C ILE A 61 19.83 0.06 3.08
N LYS A 62 19.23 1.26 2.97
CA LYS A 62 18.08 1.50 2.08
C LYS A 62 18.40 1.15 0.64
N SER A 63 19.57 1.55 0.15
CA SER A 63 20.04 1.24 -1.21
C SER A 63 20.23 -0.26 -1.43
N ASP A 64 20.77 -0.98 -0.44
CA ASP A 64 20.97 -2.43 -0.51
C ASP A 64 19.64 -3.22 -0.49
N LEU A 65 18.60 -2.65 0.12
CA LEU A 65 17.29 -3.27 0.27
C LEU A 65 16.31 -2.95 -0.86
N ALA A 66 16.53 -1.85 -1.59
CA ALA A 66 15.68 -1.44 -2.72
C ALA A 66 15.48 -2.53 -3.79
N PRO A 67 16.52 -3.30 -4.22
CA PRO A 67 16.35 -4.44 -5.11
C PRO A 67 15.38 -5.51 -4.59
N LEU A 68 15.45 -5.82 -3.28
CA LEU A 68 14.59 -6.81 -2.64
C LEU A 68 13.14 -6.32 -2.57
N LEU A 69 12.96 -5.04 -2.23
CA LEU A 69 11.65 -4.39 -2.18
C LEU A 69 10.98 -4.44 -3.57
N PHE A 70 11.68 -3.99 -4.60
CA PHE A 70 11.17 -4.00 -5.97
C PHE A 70 10.93 -5.42 -6.48
N GLY A 71 11.82 -6.37 -6.21
CA GLY A 71 11.64 -7.78 -6.60
C GLY A 71 10.39 -8.41 -5.97
N SER A 72 10.13 -8.12 -4.69
CA SER A 72 8.95 -8.59 -3.97
C SER A 72 7.68 -7.98 -4.54
N ALA A 73 7.67 -6.65 -4.71
CA ALA A 73 6.56 -5.92 -5.31
C ALA A 73 6.21 -6.42 -6.72
N TRP A 74 7.24 -6.60 -7.56
CA TRP A 74 7.05 -7.05 -8.93
C TRP A 74 6.47 -8.47 -8.98
N LYS A 75 6.91 -9.39 -8.10
CA LYS A 75 6.34 -10.74 -8.04
C LYS A 75 4.87 -10.74 -7.64
N VAL A 76 4.47 -9.89 -6.68
CA VAL A 76 3.05 -9.72 -6.33
C VAL A 76 2.24 -9.27 -7.55
N LEU A 77 2.72 -8.24 -8.27
CA LEU A 77 2.06 -7.75 -9.48
C LEU A 77 2.02 -8.83 -10.58
N ASP A 78 3.08 -9.62 -10.74
CA ASP A 78 3.17 -10.69 -11.73
C ASP A 78 2.14 -11.80 -11.52
N LEU A 79 1.90 -12.16 -10.26
CA LEU A 79 0.88 -13.15 -9.90
C LEU A 79 -0.53 -12.55 -9.89
N ALA A 80 -0.69 -11.26 -9.60
CA ALA A 80 -1.96 -10.55 -9.70
C ALA A 80 -2.42 -10.46 -11.17
N VAL A 81 -1.50 -10.11 -12.09
CA VAL A 81 -1.78 -10.13 -13.53
C VAL A 81 -2.16 -11.54 -13.98
N GLU A 82 -1.42 -12.57 -13.57
CA GLU A 82 -1.75 -13.96 -13.90
C GLU A 82 -3.17 -14.36 -13.44
N LEU A 83 -3.54 -14.04 -12.20
CA LEU A 83 -4.88 -14.27 -11.68
C LEU A 83 -5.94 -13.57 -12.53
N ILE A 84 -5.76 -12.28 -12.80
CA ILE A 84 -6.73 -11.45 -13.53
C ILE A 84 -6.93 -11.95 -14.97
N LEU A 85 -5.86 -12.42 -15.63
CA LEU A 85 -5.96 -13.01 -16.96
C LEU A 85 -6.73 -14.34 -16.93
N ASN A 86 -6.47 -15.18 -15.93
CA ASN A 86 -7.16 -16.46 -15.76
C ASN A 86 -8.65 -16.26 -15.41
N VAL A 87 -8.99 -15.31 -14.53
CA VAL A 87 -10.39 -14.93 -14.20
C VAL A 87 -11.10 -14.38 -15.43
N GLY A 88 -10.38 -13.67 -16.31
CA GLY A 88 -10.91 -13.19 -17.59
C GLY A 88 -11.08 -14.29 -18.65
N ALA A 89 -10.78 -15.56 -18.33
CA ALA A 89 -10.80 -16.70 -19.25
C ALA A 89 -9.93 -16.51 -20.51
N LEU A 90 -8.83 -15.75 -20.39
CA LEU A 90 -7.85 -15.67 -21.48
C LEU A 90 -7.00 -16.95 -21.52
N THR A 91 -6.58 -17.34 -22.71
CA THR A 91 -5.76 -18.55 -22.90
C THR A 91 -4.29 -18.21 -22.79
N ALA A 92 -3.56 -18.93 -21.95
CA ALA A 92 -2.12 -18.73 -21.80
C ALA A 92 -1.34 -19.17 -23.05
N ASP A 93 -0.15 -18.62 -23.26
CA ASP A 93 0.63 -18.84 -24.49
C ASP A 93 1.60 -20.04 -24.40
N ARG A 94 1.81 -20.61 -23.21
CA ARG A 94 2.74 -21.73 -23.00
C ARG A 94 2.04 -22.99 -22.52
N ARG A 95 2.76 -24.10 -22.68
CA ARG A 95 2.41 -25.46 -22.25
C ARG A 95 0.93 -25.78 -22.53
N SER A 96 0.50 -25.61 -23.78
CA SER A 96 -0.87 -25.93 -24.21
C SER A 96 -1.98 -25.12 -23.53
N GLY A 97 -1.72 -23.87 -23.15
CA GLY A 97 -2.74 -22.97 -22.59
C GLY A 97 -2.74 -22.82 -21.07
N TYR A 98 -1.79 -23.46 -20.38
CA TYR A 98 -1.76 -23.55 -18.91
C TYR A 98 -0.72 -22.66 -18.23
N GLU A 99 0.23 -22.07 -18.97
CA GLU A 99 1.28 -21.25 -18.38
C GLU A 99 1.48 -19.96 -19.17
N TRP A 100 1.67 -18.86 -18.44
CA TRP A 100 1.85 -17.52 -19.02
C TRP A 100 3.33 -17.18 -19.14
N SER A 101 3.76 -16.77 -20.34
CA SER A 101 5.05 -16.11 -20.50
C SER A 101 4.99 -14.66 -20.00
N ILE A 102 6.11 -14.11 -19.53
CA ILE A 102 6.20 -12.68 -19.17
C ILE A 102 5.85 -11.81 -20.37
N SER A 103 6.22 -12.20 -21.59
CA SER A 103 5.89 -11.43 -22.80
C SER A 103 4.38 -11.37 -23.05
N ALA A 104 3.66 -12.48 -22.89
CA ALA A 104 2.20 -12.50 -23.02
C ALA A 104 1.54 -11.67 -21.91
N LYS A 105 1.98 -11.81 -20.65
CA LYS A 105 1.48 -11.00 -19.52
C LYS A 105 1.71 -9.52 -19.76
N GLN A 106 2.89 -9.12 -20.23
CA GLN A 106 3.22 -7.74 -20.55
C GLN A 106 2.28 -7.14 -21.59
N ILE A 107 2.02 -7.87 -22.69
CA ILE A 107 1.12 -7.42 -23.76
C ILE A 107 -0.30 -7.23 -23.21
N HIS A 108 -0.83 -8.23 -22.49
CA HIS A 108 -2.19 -8.15 -21.96
C HIS A 108 -2.35 -7.09 -20.86
N ALA A 109 -1.35 -6.93 -19.99
CA ALA A 109 -1.33 -5.89 -18.97
C ALA A 109 -1.33 -4.49 -19.58
N ALA A 110 -0.51 -4.26 -20.62
CA ALA A 110 -0.48 -2.99 -21.34
C ALA A 110 -1.81 -2.65 -22.05
N GLN A 111 -2.61 -3.66 -22.39
CA GLN A 111 -3.94 -3.50 -23.00
C GLN A 111 -5.06 -3.37 -21.95
N GLY A 112 -4.75 -3.52 -20.66
CA GLY A 112 -5.75 -3.59 -19.59
C GLY A 112 -6.73 -4.75 -19.78
N ALA A 113 -6.26 -5.91 -20.28
CA ALA A 113 -7.07 -7.10 -20.50
C ALA A 113 -7.31 -7.88 -19.19
N GLY A 114 -8.25 -8.84 -19.22
CA GLY A 114 -8.56 -9.73 -18.09
C GLY A 114 -9.80 -9.32 -17.29
N GLY A 115 -10.15 -10.15 -16.30
CA GLY A 115 -11.29 -9.97 -15.41
C GLY A 115 -10.95 -9.09 -14.20
N PHE A 116 -10.62 -7.81 -14.44
CA PHE A 116 -10.11 -6.89 -13.42
C PHE A 116 -11.09 -6.58 -12.27
N HIS A 117 -12.36 -6.97 -12.39
CA HIS A 117 -13.38 -6.84 -11.35
C HIS A 117 -13.09 -7.60 -10.05
N VAL A 118 -12.15 -8.56 -10.07
CA VAL A 118 -11.63 -9.18 -8.84
C VAL A 118 -10.87 -8.19 -7.95
N LEU A 119 -10.36 -7.10 -8.54
CA LEU A 119 -9.61 -6.06 -7.84
C LEU A 119 -10.36 -4.73 -7.81
N THR A 120 -10.94 -4.28 -8.92
CA THR A 120 -11.55 -2.95 -9.02
C THR A 120 -12.68 -2.90 -10.05
N SER A 121 -13.68 -2.06 -9.79
CA SER A 121 -14.69 -1.70 -10.81
C SER A 121 -14.19 -0.64 -11.79
N ASP A 122 -13.08 0.04 -11.49
CA ASP A 122 -12.52 1.11 -12.29
C ASP A 122 -11.46 0.60 -13.27
N ARG A 123 -11.81 0.60 -14.56
CA ARG A 123 -10.92 0.16 -15.62
C ARG A 123 -9.66 1.04 -15.75
N GLN A 124 -9.74 2.35 -15.45
CA GLN A 124 -8.58 3.22 -15.56
C GLN A 124 -7.52 2.87 -14.51
N VAL A 125 -7.94 2.54 -13.30
CA VAL A 125 -7.06 2.03 -12.23
C VAL A 125 -6.37 0.75 -12.68
N TRP A 126 -7.12 -0.20 -13.26
CA TRP A 126 -6.52 -1.44 -13.78
C TRP A 126 -5.49 -1.18 -14.90
N VAL A 127 -5.83 -0.32 -15.86
CA VAL A 127 -4.90 0.05 -16.95
C VAL A 127 -3.62 0.67 -16.39
N ALA A 128 -3.71 1.52 -15.37
CA ALA A 128 -2.55 2.13 -14.74
C ALA A 128 -1.67 1.09 -14.03
N ILE A 129 -2.25 0.15 -13.28
CA ILE A 129 -1.51 -0.97 -12.66
C ILE A 129 -0.86 -1.85 -13.74
N GLY A 130 -1.59 -2.18 -14.80
CA GLY A 130 -1.07 -2.93 -15.94
C GLY A 130 0.09 -2.23 -16.62
N ALA A 131 0.05 -0.90 -16.71
CA ALA A 131 1.15 -0.09 -17.24
C ALA A 131 2.38 -0.12 -16.32
N VAL A 132 2.21 -0.10 -14.98
CA VAL A 132 3.33 -0.29 -14.04
C VAL A 132 4.01 -1.63 -14.27
N TYR A 133 3.24 -2.71 -14.34
CA TYR A 133 3.79 -4.04 -14.63
C TYR A 133 4.53 -4.06 -15.98
N ALA A 134 3.87 -3.60 -17.04
CA ALA A 134 4.39 -3.70 -18.40
C ALA A 134 5.66 -2.87 -18.63
N ASN A 135 5.76 -1.68 -18.03
CA ASN A 135 6.91 -0.78 -18.19
C ASN A 135 8.09 -1.12 -17.26
N THR A 136 7.92 -2.06 -16.32
CA THR A 136 8.99 -2.47 -15.38
C THR A 136 9.50 -3.89 -15.61
N VAL A 137 9.03 -4.57 -16.67
CA VAL A 137 9.50 -5.92 -17.07
C VAL A 137 11.01 -5.98 -17.24
N GLU A 138 11.60 -4.96 -17.89
CA GLU A 138 13.04 -4.93 -18.15
C GLU A 138 13.85 -4.64 -16.87
N HIS A 139 13.37 -3.81 -15.94
CA HIS A 139 14.00 -3.64 -14.62
C HIS A 139 14.00 -4.96 -13.84
N ARG A 140 12.89 -5.72 -13.89
CA ARG A 140 12.86 -7.06 -13.29
C ARG A 140 13.79 -8.03 -14.00
N HIS A 141 13.90 -7.96 -15.33
CA HIS A 141 14.87 -8.75 -16.08
C HIS A 141 16.30 -8.48 -15.59
N CYS A 142 16.66 -7.20 -15.44
CA CYS A 142 17.95 -6.79 -14.89
C CYS A 142 18.21 -7.35 -13.49
N LEU A 143 17.23 -7.29 -12.58
CA LEU A 143 17.37 -7.87 -11.25
C LEU A 143 17.65 -9.37 -11.30
N VAL A 144 16.87 -10.12 -12.07
CA VAL A 144 16.99 -11.59 -12.12
C VAL A 144 18.31 -12.03 -12.75
N HIS A 145 18.81 -11.29 -13.73
CA HIS A 145 20.07 -11.58 -14.39
C HIS A 145 21.28 -10.87 -13.74
N ARG A 146 21.08 -10.19 -12.61
CA ARG A 146 22.12 -9.48 -11.85
C ARG A 146 22.86 -8.42 -12.68
N THR A 147 22.13 -7.77 -13.58
CA THR A 147 22.61 -6.64 -14.41
C THR A 147 21.97 -5.31 -14.01
N ALA A 148 21.13 -5.31 -12.98
CA ALA A 148 20.63 -4.09 -12.37
C ALA A 148 21.75 -3.28 -11.73
N VAL A 149 21.65 -1.95 -11.83
CA VAL A 149 22.58 -1.01 -11.20
C VAL A 149 21.79 -0.17 -10.20
N ILE A 150 22.28 -0.11 -8.97
CA ILE A 150 21.78 0.82 -7.96
C ILE A 150 22.73 2.01 -7.90
N ASP A 151 22.21 3.20 -8.14
CA ASP A 151 22.97 4.42 -7.95
C ASP A 151 23.19 4.66 -6.45
N SER A 152 24.45 4.72 -6.02
CA SER A 152 24.83 4.81 -4.61
C SER A 152 24.48 6.14 -3.94
N ASN A 153 24.15 7.18 -4.71
CA ASN A 153 23.86 8.52 -4.19
C ASN A 153 22.35 8.77 -4.08
N THR A 154 21.58 8.16 -4.99
CA THR A 154 20.13 8.41 -5.13
C THR A 154 19.28 7.19 -4.79
N GLY A 155 19.89 6.00 -4.67
CA GLY A 155 19.17 4.74 -4.52
C GLY A 155 18.38 4.32 -5.75
N ALA A 156 18.57 5.01 -6.89
CA ALA A 156 17.80 4.75 -8.10
C ALA A 156 18.18 3.41 -8.74
N LEU A 157 17.18 2.64 -9.17
CA LEU A 157 17.33 1.38 -9.86
C LEU A 157 17.36 1.59 -11.37
N GLY A 158 18.53 1.35 -11.97
CA GLY A 158 18.76 1.35 -13.40
C GLY A 158 19.17 -0.02 -13.95
N GLY A 159 19.52 -0.03 -15.23
CA GLY A 159 20.00 -1.23 -15.94
C GLY A 159 19.99 -1.02 -17.45
N SER A 160 20.09 -2.12 -18.18
CA SER A 160 19.99 -2.14 -19.64
C SER A 160 18.93 -3.13 -20.09
N ASP A 161 18.14 -2.77 -21.09
CA ASP A 161 17.19 -3.69 -21.70
C ASP A 161 17.91 -4.86 -22.41
N ARG A 162 17.13 -5.85 -22.86
CA ARG A 162 17.67 -6.99 -23.64
C ARG A 162 18.39 -6.61 -24.95
N SER A 163 18.19 -5.40 -25.45
CA SER A 163 18.86 -4.87 -26.65
C SER A 163 20.13 -4.08 -26.32
N GLY A 164 20.45 -3.91 -25.03
CA GLY A 164 21.60 -3.15 -24.55
C GLY A 164 21.34 -1.65 -24.38
N ASN A 165 20.11 -1.16 -24.55
CA ASN A 165 19.80 0.25 -24.32
C ASN A 165 19.65 0.52 -22.82
N THR A 166 20.12 1.69 -22.36
CA THR A 166 19.95 2.12 -20.98
C THR A 166 18.48 2.32 -20.64
N LEU A 167 18.03 1.71 -19.54
CA LEU A 167 16.69 1.91 -19.01
C LEU A 167 16.58 3.27 -18.32
N THR A 168 15.40 3.88 -18.39
CA THR A 168 15.06 5.00 -17.50
C THR A 168 15.06 4.50 -16.06
N SER A 169 15.96 5.03 -15.23
CA SER A 169 16.09 4.60 -13.83
C SER A 169 14.83 4.92 -13.03
N LEU A 170 14.43 4.00 -12.15
CA LEU A 170 13.38 4.22 -11.16
C LEU A 170 14.00 4.88 -9.92
N SER A 171 13.48 6.03 -9.49
CA SER A 171 13.94 6.66 -8.25
C SER A 171 13.53 5.84 -7.01
N LEU A 172 14.15 6.11 -5.86
CA LEU A 172 13.76 5.45 -4.60
C LEU A 172 12.27 5.68 -4.27
N ASP A 173 11.75 6.88 -4.49
CA ASP A 173 10.33 7.20 -4.29
C ASP A 173 9.42 6.38 -5.21
N GLN A 174 9.83 6.17 -6.46
CA GLN A 174 9.09 5.34 -7.40
C GLN A 174 9.14 3.86 -7.00
N LEU A 175 10.27 3.37 -6.49
CA LEU A 175 10.38 2.00 -5.97
C LEU A 175 9.46 1.80 -4.76
N ASN A 176 9.42 2.78 -3.86
CA ASN A 176 8.49 2.80 -2.72
C ASN A 176 7.03 2.82 -3.19
N ALA A 177 6.70 3.66 -4.18
CA ALA A 177 5.36 3.73 -4.75
C ALA A 177 4.95 2.39 -5.41
N ILE A 178 5.83 1.74 -6.18
CA ILE A 178 5.57 0.42 -6.77
C ILE A 178 5.31 -0.63 -5.68
N ALA A 179 6.10 -0.60 -4.61
CA ALA A 179 5.93 -1.50 -3.48
C ALA A 179 4.60 -1.27 -2.75
N ARG A 180 4.18 -0.01 -2.58
CA ARG A 180 2.87 0.33 -2.02
C ARG A 180 1.71 -0.08 -2.94
N ILE A 181 1.85 0.14 -4.25
CA ILE A 181 0.89 -0.35 -5.26
C ILE A 181 0.73 -1.87 -5.14
N ALA A 182 1.83 -2.62 -5.06
CA ALA A 182 1.80 -4.07 -4.93
C ALA A 182 1.08 -4.53 -3.65
N SER A 183 1.37 -3.89 -2.50
CA SER A 183 0.68 -4.20 -1.24
C SER A 183 -0.82 -3.94 -1.33
N LEU A 184 -1.24 -2.78 -1.84
CA LEU A 184 -2.66 -2.42 -1.99
C LEU A 184 -3.39 -3.32 -2.99
N VAL A 185 -2.71 -3.76 -4.05
CA VAL A 185 -3.25 -4.75 -5.00
C VAL A 185 -3.44 -6.11 -4.35
N ALA A 186 -2.48 -6.57 -3.55
CA ALA A 186 -2.58 -7.84 -2.86
C ALA A 186 -3.73 -7.84 -1.85
N GLU A 187 -3.80 -6.81 -1.00
CA GLU A 187 -4.89 -6.59 -0.04
C GLU A 187 -6.24 -6.54 -0.76
N GLY A 188 -6.36 -5.71 -1.80
CA GLY A 188 -7.59 -5.59 -2.58
C GLY A 188 -8.05 -6.90 -3.22
N ILE A 189 -7.15 -7.74 -3.73
CA ILE A 189 -7.54 -9.06 -4.28
C ILE A 189 -8.01 -10.00 -3.17
N VAL A 190 -7.30 -10.04 -2.04
CA VAL A 190 -7.62 -10.93 -0.91
C VAL A 190 -8.96 -10.56 -0.28
N ASP A 191 -9.24 -9.26 -0.18
CA ASP A 191 -10.46 -8.73 0.44
C ASP A 191 -11.66 -8.68 -0.52
N GLY A 192 -11.48 -9.10 -1.78
CA GLY A 192 -12.55 -9.16 -2.78
C GLY A 192 -12.87 -7.82 -3.47
N GLY A 193 -11.95 -6.87 -3.40
CA GLY A 193 -11.98 -5.59 -4.12
C GLY A 193 -11.25 -4.49 -3.37
N ILE A 194 -10.77 -3.48 -4.10
CA ILE A 194 -10.22 -2.26 -3.50
C ILE A 194 -11.36 -1.44 -2.90
N ALA A 195 -11.34 -1.27 -1.58
CA ALA A 195 -12.22 -0.34 -0.89
C ALA A 195 -12.01 1.11 -1.39
N PRO A 196 -13.05 1.96 -1.41
CA PRO A 196 -12.92 3.34 -1.89
C PRO A 196 -11.75 4.12 -1.27
N ARG A 197 -11.48 3.92 0.03
CA ARG A 197 -10.36 4.56 0.75
C ARG A 197 -8.99 4.14 0.20
N ASN A 198 -8.83 2.85 -0.06
CA ASN A 198 -7.62 2.29 -0.64
C ASN A 198 -7.48 2.63 -2.13
N ARG A 199 -8.58 2.97 -2.82
CA ARG A 199 -8.54 3.42 -4.23
C ARG A 199 -7.80 4.73 -4.37
N ASP A 200 -8.15 5.75 -3.58
CA ASP A 200 -7.51 7.06 -3.69
C ASP A 200 -6.03 6.99 -3.27
N HIS A 201 -5.73 6.18 -2.25
CA HIS A 201 -4.36 5.88 -1.84
C HIS A 201 -3.56 5.17 -2.94
N LEU A 202 -4.16 4.19 -3.63
CA LEU A 202 -3.56 3.51 -4.77
C LEU A 202 -3.31 4.49 -5.94
N CYS A 203 -4.31 5.32 -6.27
CA CYS A 203 -4.21 6.33 -7.32
C CYS A 203 -3.09 7.35 -7.04
N TYR A 204 -2.89 7.75 -5.77
CA TYR A 204 -1.76 8.58 -5.38
C TYR A 204 -0.41 7.95 -5.76
N PHE A 205 -0.19 6.68 -5.43
CA PHE A 205 1.06 6.01 -5.79
C PHE A 205 1.19 5.74 -7.29
N LEU A 206 0.08 5.48 -7.98
CA LEU A 206 0.05 5.40 -9.44
C LEU A 206 0.49 6.73 -10.08
N ASP A 207 0.11 7.87 -9.49
CA ASP A 207 0.57 9.20 -9.94
C ASP A 207 2.09 9.39 -9.72
N GLN A 208 2.66 8.85 -8.64
CA GLN A 208 4.11 8.93 -8.39
C GLN A 208 4.94 8.18 -9.45
N VAL A 209 4.36 7.14 -10.07
CA VAL A 209 5.01 6.34 -11.11
C VAL A 209 4.53 6.69 -12.52
N ALA A 210 3.64 7.68 -12.67
CA ALA A 210 3.16 8.16 -13.96
C ALA A 210 4.29 8.56 -14.94
N PRO A 211 5.40 9.20 -14.50
CA PRO A 211 6.52 9.51 -15.39
C PRO A 211 7.16 8.29 -16.07
N HIS A 212 7.04 7.10 -15.47
CA HIS A 212 7.58 5.85 -16.02
C HIS A 212 6.56 5.02 -16.81
N THR A 213 5.28 5.31 -16.66
CA THR A 213 4.20 4.52 -17.27
C THR A 213 3.48 5.24 -18.40
N ASN A 214 3.75 6.54 -18.57
CA ASN A 214 3.07 7.44 -19.52
C ASN A 214 1.54 7.47 -19.34
N GLN A 215 1.05 7.14 -18.15
CA GLN A 215 -0.37 7.20 -17.83
C GLN A 215 -0.78 8.63 -17.48
N THR A 216 -2.02 8.98 -17.78
CA THR A 216 -2.60 10.25 -17.30
C THR A 216 -2.77 10.16 -15.78
N PRO A 217 -2.22 11.11 -15.00
CA PRO A 217 -2.40 11.11 -13.56
C PRO A 217 -3.87 11.24 -13.17
N PHE A 218 -4.25 10.59 -12.07
CA PHE A 218 -5.56 10.70 -11.43
C PHE A 218 -5.76 12.06 -10.73
N GLY A 219 -4.67 12.77 -10.45
CA GLY A 219 -4.69 14.10 -9.85
C GLY A 219 -4.76 14.07 -8.32
N ILE A 220 -4.40 12.95 -7.70
CA ILE A 220 -4.41 12.80 -6.24
C ILE A 220 -3.11 13.39 -5.70
N ARG A 221 -3.21 14.47 -4.91
CA ARG A 221 -2.04 15.24 -4.46
C ARG A 221 -1.50 14.85 -3.09
N GLY A 222 -2.31 14.16 -2.27
CA GLY A 222 -1.95 13.73 -0.93
C GLY A 222 -1.82 12.21 -0.83
N GLN A 223 -0.85 11.74 -0.05
CA GLN A 223 -0.72 10.33 0.31
C GLN A 223 -1.92 9.95 1.17
N GLY A 224 -2.94 9.34 0.57
CA GLY A 224 -4.19 8.94 1.22
C GLY A 224 -4.05 7.81 2.25
N ALA A 225 -2.85 7.57 2.82
CA ALA A 225 -2.69 6.65 3.93
C ALA A 225 -3.51 7.20 5.11
N PRO A 226 -4.44 6.42 5.70
CA PRO A 226 -5.26 6.98 6.74
C PRO A 226 -4.40 7.32 7.96
N VAL A 227 -4.31 8.60 8.30
CA VAL A 227 -3.61 9.08 9.50
C VAL A 227 -4.26 8.45 10.72
N VAL A 228 -3.46 8.00 11.67
CA VAL A 228 -3.97 7.37 12.90
C VAL A 228 -4.22 8.45 13.96
N ILE A 229 -5.46 8.61 14.35
CA ILE A 229 -5.88 9.41 15.49
C ILE A 229 -5.87 8.51 16.72
N HIS A 230 -4.96 8.75 17.66
CA HIS A 230 -5.01 8.13 18.97
C HIS A 230 -5.88 8.96 19.91
N THR A 231 -6.89 8.34 20.49
CA THR A 231 -7.81 8.99 21.43
C THR A 231 -8.29 8.00 22.49
N ASP A 232 -8.97 8.51 23.52
CA ASP A 232 -9.50 7.69 24.61
C ASP A 232 -10.98 7.38 24.35
N LEU A 233 -11.41 6.14 24.62
CA LEU A 233 -12.84 5.87 24.83
C LEU A 233 -13.31 6.70 26.03
N LYS A 234 -14.35 7.50 25.84
CA LYS A 234 -14.89 8.32 26.92
C LYS A 234 -15.75 7.46 27.81
N ASN A 235 -15.68 7.71 29.11
CA ASN A 235 -16.61 7.12 30.06
C ASN A 235 -17.73 8.13 30.34
N ASN A 236 -18.98 7.74 30.10
CA ASN A 236 -20.18 8.52 30.45
C ASN A 236 -20.86 7.91 31.69
N GLY A 237 -20.09 7.69 32.76
CA GLY A 237 -20.55 7.08 34.01
C GLY A 237 -20.37 5.56 34.00
N GLU A 238 -21.38 4.83 33.50
CA GLU A 238 -21.41 3.35 33.49
C GLU A 238 -21.13 2.75 32.10
N SER A 239 -20.99 3.58 31.07
CA SER A 239 -20.85 3.11 29.69
C SER A 239 -19.68 3.76 28.99
N LEU A 240 -19.01 2.96 28.17
CA LEU A 240 -17.98 3.42 27.25
C LEU A 240 -18.63 4.03 26.02
N VAL A 241 -18.09 5.16 25.58
CA VAL A 241 -18.64 5.97 24.49
C VAL A 241 -17.53 6.35 23.52
N VAL A 242 -17.78 6.10 22.24
CA VAL A 242 -17.00 6.68 21.14
C VAL A 242 -17.52 8.08 20.87
N ASP A 243 -16.64 9.07 21.02
CA ASP A 243 -16.89 10.48 20.69
C ASP A 243 -15.66 11.05 19.99
N VAL A 244 -15.73 11.04 18.66
CA VAL A 244 -14.60 11.29 17.78
C VAL A 244 -14.67 12.66 17.10
N GLN A 245 -15.79 13.39 17.21
CA GLN A 245 -16.02 14.60 16.42
C GLN A 245 -14.94 15.68 16.65
N VAL A 246 -14.59 15.95 17.91
CA VAL A 246 -13.53 16.92 18.26
C VAL A 246 -12.16 16.44 17.79
N ALA A 247 -11.89 15.13 17.85
CA ALA A 247 -10.63 14.54 17.43
C ALA A 247 -10.47 14.61 15.91
N ALA A 248 -11.53 14.31 15.17
CA ALA A 248 -11.61 14.42 13.72
C ALA A 248 -11.41 15.86 13.23
N GLU A 249 -12.11 16.83 13.84
CA GLU A 249 -11.98 18.26 13.48
C GLU A 249 -10.56 18.78 13.73
N ARG A 250 -9.88 18.30 14.79
CA ARG A 250 -8.49 18.65 15.07
C ARG A 250 -7.54 18.01 14.05
N ALA A 251 -7.72 16.72 13.76
CA ALA A 251 -6.91 16.01 12.80
C ALA A 251 -7.00 16.64 11.41
N ALA A 252 -8.21 16.99 10.94
CA ALA A 252 -8.42 17.65 9.64
C ALA A 252 -7.75 19.04 9.54
N ARG A 253 -7.58 19.76 10.65
CA ARG A 253 -6.85 21.04 10.66
C ARG A 253 -5.34 20.87 10.56
N VAL A 254 -4.82 19.81 11.17
CA VAL A 254 -3.38 19.48 11.18
C VAL A 254 -2.97 18.87 9.84
N PHE A 255 -3.78 17.96 9.33
CA PHE A 255 -3.54 17.21 8.11
C PHE A 255 -4.51 17.64 7.00
N GLN A 256 -4.25 18.81 6.41
CA GLN A 256 -5.16 19.43 5.43
C GLN A 256 -5.27 18.64 4.11
N ASP A 257 -4.24 17.84 3.81
CA ASP A 257 -4.17 17.05 2.57
C ASP A 257 -4.52 15.56 2.78
N VAL A 258 -4.95 15.18 3.99
CA VAL A 258 -5.31 13.80 4.33
C VAL A 258 -6.80 13.57 4.13
N LEU A 259 -7.13 12.61 3.28
CA LEU A 259 -8.50 12.28 2.88
C LEU A 259 -9.18 11.30 3.85
N HIS A 260 -8.41 10.49 4.56
CA HIS A 260 -8.90 9.37 5.37
C HIS A 260 -8.20 9.31 6.74
N PHE A 261 -8.91 8.87 7.77
CA PHE A 261 -8.35 8.70 9.11
C PHE A 261 -8.71 7.34 9.71
N ASN A 262 -7.73 6.68 10.34
CA ASN A 262 -7.99 5.59 11.25
C ASN A 262 -8.06 6.14 12.67
N VAL A 263 -8.93 5.59 13.51
CA VAL A 263 -9.04 6.00 14.90
C VAL A 263 -8.71 4.80 15.77
N VAL A 264 -7.75 4.98 16.68
CA VAL A 264 -7.38 3.99 17.68
C VAL A 264 -7.78 4.51 19.04
N PHE A 265 -8.66 3.76 19.70
CA PHE A 265 -9.17 4.06 21.01
C PHE A 265 -8.45 3.25 22.07
N ASP A 266 -7.90 3.92 23.09
CA ASP A 266 -7.49 3.25 24.31
C ASP A 266 -8.71 2.96 25.20
N ILE A 267 -8.79 1.74 25.72
CA ILE A 267 -9.85 1.34 26.66
C ILE A 267 -9.41 1.78 28.07
N PRO A 268 -10.23 2.57 28.79
CA PRO A 268 -9.87 3.12 30.10
C PRO A 268 -10.05 2.09 31.25
N ASP A 269 -9.62 0.84 31.03
CA ASP A 269 -9.73 -0.27 31.99
C ASP A 269 -8.35 -0.71 32.53
N GLY A 270 -7.26 -0.08 32.09
CA GLY A 270 -5.89 -0.42 32.48
C GLY A 270 -5.35 -1.71 31.85
N SER A 271 -6.11 -2.36 30.95
CA SER A 271 -5.70 -3.60 30.28
C SER A 271 -4.67 -3.37 29.16
N GLY A 272 -4.57 -2.14 28.65
CA GLY A 272 -3.76 -1.79 27.48
C GLY A 272 -4.36 -2.27 26.15
N ARG A 273 -5.57 -2.86 26.18
CA ARG A 273 -6.33 -3.21 24.97
C ARG A 273 -6.74 -1.96 24.22
N LYS A 274 -6.80 -2.09 22.89
CA LYS A 274 -7.16 -1.01 21.99
C LYS A 274 -8.25 -1.46 21.04
N LEU A 275 -9.06 -0.49 20.63
CA LEU A 275 -10.01 -0.65 19.54
C LEU A 275 -9.58 0.19 18.34
N LYS A 276 -9.89 -0.27 17.14
CA LYS A 276 -9.65 0.43 15.88
C LYS A 276 -10.95 0.57 15.10
N ALA A 277 -11.13 1.72 14.48
CA ALA A 277 -12.20 1.98 13.53
C ALA A 277 -11.72 2.89 12.39
N ASN A 278 -12.44 2.85 11.27
CA ASN A 278 -12.33 3.82 10.18
C ASN A 278 -13.17 5.05 10.55
N LEU A 279 -12.60 6.26 10.57
CA LEU A 279 -13.30 7.47 11.04
C LEU A 279 -14.66 7.70 10.37
N GLU A 280 -14.75 7.40 9.09
CA GLU A 280 -15.88 7.62 8.19
C GLU A 280 -16.99 6.59 8.39
N GLU A 281 -16.68 5.45 9.01
CA GLU A 281 -17.65 4.42 9.39
C GLU A 281 -18.19 4.65 10.80
N ILE A 282 -17.57 5.54 11.59
CA ILE A 282 -18.07 5.89 12.92
C ILE A 282 -19.32 6.76 12.76
N PRO A 283 -20.49 6.33 13.30
CA PRO A 283 -21.69 7.12 13.23
C PRO A 283 -21.51 8.48 13.92
N SER A 284 -22.15 9.52 13.40
CA SER A 284 -22.05 10.87 13.98
C SER A 284 -22.65 10.92 15.39
N GLY A 285 -21.96 11.61 16.29
CA GLY A 285 -22.39 11.81 17.68
C GLY A 285 -21.69 10.86 18.66
N GLN A 286 -22.32 10.68 19.82
CA GLN A 286 -21.82 9.82 20.90
C GLN A 286 -22.43 8.43 20.78
N ILE A 287 -21.60 7.41 20.60
CA ILE A 287 -22.04 6.03 20.41
C ILE A 287 -21.62 5.17 21.59
N LEU A 288 -22.58 4.50 22.21
CA LEU A 288 -22.34 3.53 23.29
C LEU A 288 -21.64 2.30 22.72
N VAL A 289 -20.61 1.83 23.42
CA VAL A 289 -19.83 0.64 23.06
C VAL A 289 -19.96 -0.40 24.16
N ASP A 290 -20.38 -1.59 23.75
CA ASP A 290 -20.29 -2.81 24.53
C ASP A 290 -19.05 -3.60 24.06
N LEU A 291 -18.11 -3.85 24.96
CA LEU A 291 -16.86 -4.57 24.63
C LEU A 291 -17.08 -6.06 24.36
N ASP A 292 -18.20 -6.62 24.83
CA ASP A 292 -18.56 -8.02 24.59
C ASP A 292 -19.39 -8.19 23.30
N ALA A 293 -19.88 -7.09 22.72
CA ALA A 293 -20.69 -7.06 21.51
C ALA A 293 -20.34 -5.83 20.64
N LEU A 294 -19.11 -5.82 20.11
CA LEU A 294 -18.64 -4.71 19.28
C LEU A 294 -19.48 -4.57 18.00
N PRO A 295 -19.78 -3.33 17.58
CA PRO A 295 -20.40 -3.09 16.28
C PRO A 295 -19.42 -3.41 15.14
N ASP A 296 -19.94 -3.74 13.97
CA ASP A 296 -19.16 -4.24 12.82
C ASP A 296 -18.04 -3.30 12.34
N TRP A 297 -18.12 -2.00 12.65
CA TRP A 297 -17.13 -0.97 12.29
C TRP A 297 -16.00 -0.80 13.34
N LEU A 298 -16.04 -1.53 14.46
CA LEU A 298 -15.11 -1.41 15.57
C LEU A 298 -14.49 -2.78 15.89
N SER A 299 -13.17 -2.88 15.91
CA SER A 299 -12.46 -4.13 16.16
C SER A 299 -11.33 -4.00 17.17
N PHE A 300 -11.01 -5.07 17.89
CA PHE A 300 -9.80 -5.13 18.72
C PHE A 300 -8.52 -5.17 17.85
N ILE A 301 -7.44 -4.61 18.38
CA ILE A 301 -6.07 -4.70 17.84
C ILE A 301 -5.07 -5.07 18.93
#